data_AF-A0A183HHG1-F1
#
_entry.id   AF-A0A183HHG1-F1
#
_cell.length_a   1.000
_cell.length_b   1.000
_cell.length_c   1.000
_cell.angle_alpha   90.00
_cell.angle_beta   90.00
_cell.angle_gamma   90.00
#
_symmetry.space_group_name_H-M   'P 1'
#
loop_
_entity.id
_entity.type
_entity.pdbx_description
1 polymer ?
#
loop_
_entity_poly.entity_id
_entity_poly.type
_entity_poly.pdbx_seq_one_letter_code
_entity_poly.pdbx_strand_id
1 'polypeptide(L)'
;MAREHFIPNSNLHGRVAEIIPKKLFFCAFRNRPKSTRAVDYYYVDDEVHYDSFYSDFGPLNLSVLYRFCQNLTERLEELDGEKFIV
;
A
#
# COMPACT_ATOMS: atom_id res chain seq x y z
N MET A 1 -26.41 5.31 4.57
CA MET A 1 -25.36 4.99 5.57
C MET A 1 -24.06 5.56 5.06
N ALA A 2 -23.56 6.65 5.66
CA ALA A 2 -22.34 7.31 5.20
C ALA A 2 -21.15 6.39 5.47
N ARG A 3 -20.48 5.91 4.41
CA ARG A 3 -19.29 5.07 4.52
C ARG A 3 -18.13 5.97 4.94
N GLU A 4 -17.47 5.61 6.03
CA GLU A 4 -16.34 6.36 6.60
C GLU A 4 -15.27 6.63 5.53
N HIS A 5 -14.79 7.86 5.45
CA HIS A 5 -13.65 8.19 4.62
C HIS A 5 -12.38 7.73 5.33
N PHE A 6 -11.41 7.21 4.58
CA PHE A 6 -10.06 7.03 5.11
C PHE A 6 -9.50 8.40 5.52
N ILE A 7 -9.33 8.63 6.82
CA ILE A 7 -8.73 9.85 7.37
C ILE A 7 -7.28 9.51 7.73
N PRO A 8 -6.28 10.04 7.01
CA PRO A 8 -4.88 9.77 7.31
C PRO A 8 -4.49 10.43 8.63
N ASN A 9 -3.73 9.72 9.47
CA ASN A 9 -3.18 10.27 10.71
C ASN A 9 -2.14 11.38 10.41
N SER A 10 -1.83 12.19 11.43
CA SER A 10 -0.86 13.32 11.39
C SER A 10 0.60 12.93 11.00
N ASN A 11 0.87 11.64 10.77
CA ASN A 11 2.18 11.11 10.35
C ASN A 11 2.28 10.85 8.84
N LEU A 12 1.28 11.23 8.05
CA LEU A 12 1.31 11.15 6.59
C LEU A 12 2.36 12.11 6.03
N HIS A 13 3.16 11.63 5.07
CA HIS A 13 4.05 12.44 4.27
C HIS A 13 3.46 12.61 2.86
N GLY A 14 3.20 13.85 2.45
CA GLY A 14 2.64 14.13 1.12
C GLY A 14 1.12 13.93 1.05
N ARG A 15 0.64 13.48 -0.12
CA ARG A 15 -0.80 13.31 -0.42
C ARG A 15 -1.17 11.84 -0.51
N VAL A 16 -2.44 11.55 -0.25
CA VAL A 16 -3.06 10.25 -0.52
C VAL A 16 -3.50 10.21 -1.98
N ALA A 17 -3.19 9.11 -2.66
CA ALA A 17 -3.75 8.79 -3.96
C ALA A 17 -4.77 7.66 -3.80
N GLU A 18 -6.01 7.88 -4.24
CA GLU A 18 -7.00 6.82 -4.36
C GLU A 18 -6.81 6.15 -5.73
N ILE A 19 -6.37 4.89 -5.72
CA ILE A 19 -6.07 4.11 -6.93
C ILE A 19 -7.33 3.36 -7.38
N ILE A 20 -8.01 2.71 -6.44
CA ILE A 20 -9.31 2.08 -6.66
C ILE A 20 -10.29 2.70 -5.69
N PRO A 21 -11.39 3.33 -6.19
CA PRO A 21 -12.34 4.03 -5.34
C PRO A 21 -12.81 3.19 -4.16
N LYS A 22 -12.57 3.70 -2.94
CA LYS A 22 -12.99 3.09 -1.67
C LYS A 22 -12.43 1.69 -1.42
N LYS A 23 -11.33 1.30 -2.07
CA LYS A 23 -10.69 -0.01 -1.89
C LYS A 23 -9.19 0.08 -1.72
N LEU A 24 -8.51 0.77 -2.63
CA LEU A 24 -7.05 0.83 -2.66
C LEU A 24 -6.57 2.27 -2.68
N PHE A 25 -5.75 2.62 -1.70
CA PHE A 25 -5.10 3.89 -1.58
C PHE A 25 -3.59 3.69 -1.62
N PHE A 26 -2.86 4.73 -2.00
CA PHE A 26 -1.41 4.79 -1.94
C PHE A 26 -1.00 6.02 -1.13
N CYS A 27 -0.18 5.80 -0.10
CA CYS A 27 0.22 6.80 0.88
C CYS A 27 1.68 6.57 1.31
N ALA A 28 2.38 7.65 1.67
CA ALA A 28 3.67 7.56 2.35
C ALA A 28 3.52 7.99 3.82
N PHE A 29 4.04 7.19 4.75
CA PHE A 29 4.04 7.52 6.18
C PHE A 29 5.46 7.65 6.71
N ARG A 30 5.66 8.57 7.65
CA ARG A 30 6.97 8.69 8.34
C ARG A 30 7.28 7.48 9.22
N ASN A 31 6.25 6.93 9.86
CA ASN A 31 6.32 5.73 10.71
C ASN A 31 5.22 4.77 10.24
N ARG A 32 5.51 3.47 10.11
CA ARG A 32 4.53 2.45 9.68
C ARG A 32 3.32 2.38 10.63
N PRO A 33 2.11 2.84 10.23
CA PRO A 33 0.94 2.67 11.06
C PRO A 33 0.57 1.18 11.18
N LYS A 34 -0.10 0.82 12.28
CA LYS A 34 -0.63 -0.53 12.48
C LYS A 34 -2.00 -0.66 11.81
N SER A 35 -2.28 -1.83 11.23
CA SER A 35 -3.61 -2.17 10.73
C SER A 35 -4.67 -2.05 11.83
N THR A 36 -5.85 -1.61 11.44
CA THR A 36 -7.02 -1.44 12.29
C THR A 36 -8.13 -2.37 11.80
N ARG A 37 -9.32 -2.25 12.40
CA ARG A 37 -10.50 -2.98 11.91
C ARG A 37 -10.94 -2.52 10.51
N ALA A 38 -10.73 -1.25 10.17
CA ALA A 38 -11.21 -0.65 8.92
C ALA A 38 -10.12 -0.49 7.85
N VAL A 39 -8.85 -0.43 8.25
CA VAL A 39 -7.73 -0.18 7.35
C VAL A 39 -6.69 -1.27 7.54
N ASP A 40 -6.25 -1.84 6.43
CA ASP A 40 -5.09 -2.71 6.37
C ASP A 40 -3.96 -2.00 5.60
N TYR A 41 -2.78 -1.93 6.22
CA TYR A 41 -1.61 -1.30 5.61
C TYR A 41 -0.71 -2.37 5.00
N TYR A 42 -0.45 -2.27 3.70
CA TYR A 42 0.41 -3.21 2.98
C TYR A 42 1.79 -2.59 2.71
N TYR A 43 2.83 -3.17 3.31
CA TYR A 43 4.21 -2.71 3.15
C TYR A 43 5.02 -3.72 2.36
N VAL A 44 5.56 -3.29 1.23
CA VAL A 44 6.40 -4.13 0.36
C VAL A 44 7.89 -4.00 0.65
N ASP A 45 8.28 -3.01 1.45
CA ASP A 45 9.69 -2.65 1.70
C ASP A 45 10.51 -3.80 2.31
N ASP A 46 9.88 -4.67 3.10
CA ASP A 46 10.57 -5.81 3.73
C ASP A 46 10.63 -7.04 2.80
N GLU A 47 9.78 -7.09 1.78
CA GLU A 47 9.65 -8.21 0.84
C GLU A 47 10.50 -8.02 -0.42
N VAL A 48 10.98 -6.79 -0.65
CA VAL A 48 11.55 -6.36 -1.92
C VAL A 48 12.88 -5.67 -1.70
N HIS A 49 13.89 -6.10 -2.45
CA HIS A 49 15.19 -5.46 -2.51
C HIS A 49 15.52 -5.07 -3.96
N TYR A 50 16.15 -3.91 -4.12
CA TYR A 50 16.75 -3.47 -5.37
C TYR A 50 18.27 -3.57 -5.26
N ASP A 51 18.88 -4.37 -6.12
CA ASP A 51 20.34 -4.48 -6.22
C ASP A 51 20.89 -3.30 -7.04
N SER A 52 21.52 -2.34 -6.36
CA SER A 52 22.13 -1.17 -6.98
C SER A 52 23.47 -1.51 -7.65
N PHE A 53 23.74 -0.94 -8.82
CA PHE A 53 25.07 -1.00 -9.44
C PHE A 53 26.03 0.07 -8.91
N TYR A 54 25.51 1.24 -8.53
CA TYR A 54 26.27 2.34 -7.94
C TYR A 54 25.42 3.17 -6.97
N SER A 55 24.80 4.25 -7.46
CA SER A 55 23.94 5.15 -6.69
C SER A 55 22.50 5.15 -7.20
N ASP A 56 22.18 4.21 -8.08
CA ASP A 56 20.84 3.92 -8.56
C ASP A 56 20.01 3.24 -7.47
N PHE A 57 18.72 3.53 -7.45
CA PHE A 57 17.78 3.01 -6.45
C PHE A 57 16.53 2.40 -7.09
N GLY A 58 16.52 2.26 -8.42
CA GLY A 58 15.37 1.74 -9.14
C GLY A 58 15.33 2.13 -10.62
N PRO A 59 14.23 1.77 -11.31
CA PRO A 59 13.04 1.10 -10.77
C PRO A 59 13.27 -0.40 -10.50
N LEU A 60 12.37 -1.00 -9.72
CA LEU A 60 12.35 -2.44 -9.49
C LEU A 60 12.15 -3.22 -10.80
N ASN A 61 12.72 -4.43 -10.86
CA ASN A 61 12.61 -5.28 -12.04
C ASN A 61 11.22 -5.91 -12.20
N LEU A 62 10.94 -6.44 -13.39
CA LEU A 62 9.63 -7.00 -13.75
C LEU A 62 9.19 -8.18 -12.85
N SER A 63 10.14 -8.99 -12.37
CA SER A 63 9.80 -10.12 -11.50
C SER A 63 9.22 -9.65 -10.16
N VAL A 64 9.75 -8.55 -9.62
CA VAL A 64 9.26 -7.93 -8.39
C VAL A 64 7.87 -7.35 -8.62
N LEU A 65 7.67 -6.62 -9.72
CA LEU A 65 6.38 -6.07 -10.09
C LEU A 65 5.31 -7.17 -10.22
N TYR A 66 5.65 -8.28 -10.86
CA TYR A 66 4.72 -9.41 -11.02
C TYR A 66 4.28 -9.96 -9.66
N ARG A 67 5.23 -10.23 -8.73
CA ARG A 67 4.91 -10.72 -7.38
C ARG A 67 4.08 -9.71 -6.59
N PHE A 68 4.42 -8.43 -6.67
CA PHE A 68 3.62 -7.37 -6.05
C PHE A 68 2.17 -7.39 -6.52
N CYS A 69 1.94 -7.49 -7.84
CA CYS A 69 0.59 -7.54 -8.39
C CYS A 69 -0.18 -8.80 -7.93
N GLN A 70 0.47 -9.97 -7.87
CA GLN A 70 -0.17 -11.19 -7.36
C GLN A 70 -0.57 -11.03 -5.89
N ASN A 71 0.36 -10.65 -5.02
CA ASN A 71 0.10 -10.47 -3.58
C ASN A 71 -0.99 -9.42 -3.32
N LEU A 72 -0.95 -8.30 -4.04
CA LEU A 72 -1.96 -7.24 -3.92
C LEU A 72 -3.34 -7.72 -4.39
N THR A 73 -3.40 -8.52 -5.45
CA THR A 73 -4.68 -9.07 -5.97
C THR A 73 -5.29 -10.03 -4.97
N GLU A 74 -4.52 -10.99 -4.46
CA GLU A 74 -4.98 -11.93 -3.43
C GLU A 74 -5.53 -11.18 -2.21
N ARG A 75 -4.81 -10.16 -1.74
CA ARG A 75 -5.23 -9.37 -0.57
C ARG A 75 -6.48 -8.52 -0.83
N LEU A 76 -6.63 -7.98 -2.05
CA LEU A 76 -7.83 -7.26 -2.47
C LEU A 76 -9.06 -8.18 -2.50
N GLU A 77 -8.89 -9.42 -2.93
CA GLU A 77 -9.96 -10.42 -2.95
C GLU A 77 -10.33 -10.88 -1.52
N GLU A 78 -9.34 -11.12 -0.65
CA GLU A 78 -9.55 -11.52 0.74
C GLU A 78 -10.27 -10.46 1.59
N LEU A 79 -9.98 -9.19 1.36
CA LEU A 79 -10.49 -8.08 2.17
C LEU A 79 -11.65 -7.31 1.52
N ASP A 80 -12.19 -7.81 0.40
CA ASP A 80 -13.16 -7.05 -0.40
C ASP A 80 -14.41 -6.69 0.40
N GLY A 81 -14.69 -5.39 0.50
CA GLY A 81 -15.83 -4.85 1.26
C GLY A 81 -15.66 -4.88 2.79
N GLU A 82 -14.58 -5.48 3.31
CA GLU A 82 -14.29 -5.52 4.75
C GLU A 82 -13.39 -4.37 5.18
N LYS A 83 -12.33 -4.07 4.41
CA LYS A 83 -11.31 -3.08 4.77
C LYS A 83 -10.86 -2.24 3.57
N PHE A 84 -10.36 -1.04 3.87
CA PHE A 84 -9.53 -0.27 2.95
C PHE A 84 -8.10 -0.80 2.98
N ILE A 85 -7.49 -0.95 1.80
CA ILE A 85 -6.07 -1.28 1.67
C ILE A 85 -5.31 0.01 1.37
N VAL A 86 -4.23 0.24 2.10
CA VAL A 86 -3.38 1.44 2.03
C VAL A 86 -1.91 1.07 1.86
#